data_AF-A0A950D126-F1
#
_entry.id   AF-A0A950D126-F1
#
_cell.length_a   1.000
_cell.length_b   1.000
_cell.length_c   1.000
_cell.angle_alpha   90.00
_cell.angle_beta   90.00
_cell.angle_gamma   90.00
#
_symmetry.space_group_name_H-M   'P 1'
#
loop_
_entity.id
_entity.type
_entity.pdbx_description
1 polymer ?
#
loop_
_entity_poly.entity_id
_entity_poly.type
_entity_poly.pdbx_seq_one_letter_code
_entity_poly.pdbx_strand_id
1 'polypeptide(L)'
;MKQFSYRLSAVNWHSRIKLPFLVSARVRIAEIATVPTVQIARGFPCGRWDELAAYQPHVLVGTQSELQLVLDEIEKGRLDLSTVDRALVVLTYTCNALLDDVFRVRLWQAFGVPVYELLIGPNSTLMAAECEAHEGWHVQPEAEISFHAGEIRYSFRSNPVVQTGWAGRLEMERCPCGRDSARLVGLERVSRQTQRKFAATA
;
A
#
# COMPACT_ATOMS: atom_id res chain seq x y z
N MET A 1 -20.20 -22.87 -24.27
CA MET A 1 -19.42 -21.67 -23.87
C MET A 1 -20.25 -20.87 -22.89
N LYS A 2 -19.84 -20.79 -21.61
CA LYS A 2 -20.57 -20.02 -20.58
C LYS A 2 -19.96 -18.62 -20.49
N GLN A 3 -20.75 -17.60 -20.83
CA GLN A 3 -20.42 -16.19 -20.64
C GLN A 3 -20.40 -15.87 -19.14
N PHE A 4 -19.24 -15.51 -18.61
CA PHE A 4 -19.12 -14.89 -17.30
C PHE A 4 -19.31 -13.38 -17.47
N SER A 5 -20.50 -12.90 -17.14
CA SER A 5 -20.76 -11.47 -16.97
C SER A 5 -20.26 -11.06 -15.59
N TYR A 6 -19.10 -10.42 -15.53
CA TYR A 6 -18.67 -9.71 -14.33
C TYR A 6 -19.47 -8.40 -14.25
N ARG A 7 -20.48 -8.37 -13.38
CA ARG A 7 -21.02 -7.09 -12.91
C ARG A 7 -19.91 -6.41 -12.12
N LEU A 8 -19.36 -5.32 -12.67
CA LEU A 8 -18.57 -4.35 -11.93
C LEU A 8 -19.40 -3.94 -10.71
N SER A 9 -19.04 -4.46 -9.55
CA SER A 9 -19.67 -4.09 -8.29
C SER A 9 -19.34 -2.62 -8.06
N ALA A 10 -20.37 -1.81 -7.84
CA ALA A 10 -20.23 -0.39 -7.56
C ALA A 10 -19.18 -0.21 -6.47
N VAL A 11 -18.09 0.51 -6.80
CA VAL A 11 -17.05 0.90 -5.85
C VAL A 11 -17.75 1.60 -4.70
N ASN A 12 -17.70 1.00 -3.52
CA ASN A 12 -18.41 1.51 -2.36
C ASN A 12 -17.63 2.73 -1.85
N TRP A 13 -18.07 3.94 -2.24
CA TRP A 13 -17.37 5.22 -2.01
C TRP A 13 -17.13 5.58 -0.52
N HIS A 14 -17.69 4.80 0.42
CA HIS A 14 -17.75 5.13 1.85
C HIS A 14 -16.59 4.59 2.71
N SER A 15 -15.58 3.94 2.14
CA SER A 15 -14.45 3.40 2.91
C SER A 15 -13.09 3.67 2.26
N ARG A 16 -12.77 4.95 2.00
CA ARG A 16 -11.41 5.31 1.58
C ARG A 16 -10.42 5.20 2.75
N ILE A 17 -9.18 4.91 2.42
CA ILE A 17 -8.12 4.59 3.39
C ILE A 17 -7.62 5.84 4.11
N LYS A 18 -7.56 5.82 5.44
CA LYS A 18 -6.89 6.88 6.22
C LYS A 18 -5.38 6.65 6.22
N LEU A 19 -4.61 7.73 6.09
CA LEU A 19 -3.16 7.66 6.20
C LEU A 19 -2.72 7.38 7.66
N PRO A 20 -1.56 6.72 7.85
CA PRO A 20 -1.11 6.28 9.18
C PRO A 20 -0.54 7.41 10.04
N PHE A 21 -0.47 8.63 9.51
CA PHE A 21 0.02 9.85 10.16
C PHE A 21 -1.04 10.96 10.11
N LEU A 22 -0.91 11.94 11.01
CA LEU A 22 -1.83 13.06 11.10
C LEU A 22 -1.70 13.98 9.89
N VAL A 23 -2.82 14.19 9.22
CA VAL A 23 -2.93 15.12 8.09
C VAL A 23 -3.77 16.32 8.53
N SER A 24 -3.20 17.52 8.45
CA SER A 24 -4.00 18.75 8.65
C SER A 24 -4.85 19.04 7.42
N ALA A 25 -5.95 19.78 7.58
CA ALA A 25 -6.85 20.15 6.48
C ALA A 25 -6.17 20.92 5.31
N ARG A 26 -4.93 21.41 5.50
CA ARG A 26 -4.17 22.15 4.47
C ARG A 26 -3.25 21.27 3.64
N VAL A 27 -3.07 20.01 3.99
CA VAL A 27 -2.17 19.09 3.27
C VAL A 27 -2.84 18.64 1.98
N ARG A 28 -2.18 18.95 0.85
CA ARG A 28 -2.55 18.44 -0.47
C ARG A 28 -1.97 17.05 -0.68
N ILE A 29 -2.85 16.07 -0.82
CA ILE A 29 -2.47 14.68 -1.10
C ILE A 29 -2.79 14.37 -2.55
N ALA A 30 -1.80 13.90 -3.29
CA ALA A 30 -1.98 13.36 -4.64
C ALA A 30 -1.79 11.85 -4.64
N GLU A 31 -2.63 11.13 -5.37
CA GLU A 31 -2.46 9.71 -5.66
C GLU A 31 -2.31 9.52 -7.16
N ILE A 32 -1.30 8.76 -7.59
CA ILE A 32 -1.12 8.38 -8.99
C ILE A 32 -2.14 7.29 -9.32
N ALA A 33 -3.38 7.71 -9.61
CA ALA A 33 -4.49 6.85 -9.96
C ALA A 33 -5.61 7.65 -10.62
N THR A 34 -6.41 7.01 -11.47
CA THR A 34 -7.65 7.62 -12.00
C THR A 34 -8.70 7.78 -10.90
N VAL A 35 -8.81 6.78 -10.02
CA VAL A 35 -9.71 6.79 -8.87
C VAL A 35 -8.87 6.55 -7.62
N PRO A 36 -8.77 7.52 -6.71
CA PRO A 36 -7.92 7.40 -5.53
C PRO A 36 -8.49 6.41 -4.51
N THR A 37 -7.59 5.63 -3.94
CA THR A 37 -7.79 4.65 -2.86
C THR A 37 -7.78 5.35 -1.49
N VAL A 38 -6.90 6.35 -1.34
CA VAL A 38 -6.69 7.07 -0.08
C VAL A 38 -7.76 8.14 0.12
N GLN A 39 -8.24 8.27 1.36
CA GLN A 39 -9.22 9.26 1.76
C GLN A 39 -8.63 10.65 1.53
N ILE A 40 -9.45 11.61 1.05
CA ILE A 40 -9.08 12.99 0.73
C ILE A 40 -7.97 13.18 -0.34
N ALA A 41 -7.39 12.11 -0.88
CA ALA A 41 -6.45 12.21 -1.99
C ALA A 41 -7.16 12.64 -3.28
N ARG A 42 -6.48 13.46 -4.08
CA ARG A 42 -6.85 13.75 -5.46
C ARG A 42 -6.11 12.79 -6.39
N GLY A 43 -6.85 12.10 -7.25
CA GLY A 43 -6.30 11.18 -8.24
C GLY A 43 -5.71 11.93 -9.45
N PHE A 44 -4.55 11.48 -9.90
CA PHE A 44 -3.87 11.91 -11.12
C PHE A 44 -3.54 10.66 -11.96
N PRO A 45 -4.15 10.48 -13.14
CA PRO A 45 -3.79 9.39 -14.02
C PRO A 45 -2.30 9.44 -14.40
N CYS A 46 -1.69 8.26 -14.53
CA CYS A 46 -0.31 8.15 -15.00
C CYS A 46 -0.08 8.91 -16.30
N GLY A 47 1.00 9.68 -16.38
CA GLY A 47 1.34 10.53 -17.53
C GLY A 47 0.79 11.96 -17.46
N ARG A 48 -0.11 12.29 -16.51
CA ARG A 48 -0.61 13.66 -16.30
C ARG A 48 0.29 14.45 -15.34
N TRP A 49 1.59 14.48 -15.65
CA TRP A 49 2.62 15.04 -14.76
C TRP A 49 2.52 16.55 -14.58
N ASP A 50 2.16 17.29 -15.62
CA ASP A 50 1.98 18.74 -15.54
C ASP A 50 0.88 19.13 -14.55
N GLU A 51 -0.23 18.38 -14.53
CA GLU A 51 -1.32 18.60 -13.57
C GLU A 51 -0.93 18.22 -12.14
N LEU A 52 -0.17 17.14 -11.99
CA LEU A 52 0.36 16.71 -10.70
C LEU A 52 1.28 17.80 -10.12
N ALA A 53 2.19 18.33 -10.93
CA ALA A 53 3.12 19.40 -10.53
C ALA A 53 2.35 20.69 -10.19
N ALA A 54 1.39 21.10 -11.02
CA ALA A 54 0.56 22.27 -10.79
C ALA A 54 -0.29 22.17 -9.50
N TYR A 55 -0.66 20.95 -9.10
CA TYR A 55 -1.37 20.71 -7.85
C TYR A 55 -0.49 20.88 -6.60
N GLN A 56 0.83 20.85 -6.75
CA GLN A 56 1.81 21.04 -5.67
C GLN A 56 1.52 20.13 -4.45
N PRO A 57 1.51 18.81 -4.59
CA PRO A 57 1.24 17.91 -3.48
C PRO A 57 2.30 18.03 -2.38
N HIS A 58 1.88 17.83 -1.13
CA HIS A 58 2.76 17.68 0.04
C HIS A 58 2.97 16.20 0.40
N VAL A 59 2.02 15.35 0.01
CA VAL A 59 2.08 13.90 0.13
C VAL A 59 1.79 13.30 -1.25
N LEU A 60 2.63 12.34 -1.65
CA LEU A 60 2.44 11.58 -2.89
C LEU A 60 2.17 10.12 -2.56
N VAL A 61 1.13 9.57 -3.18
CA VAL A 61 0.68 8.19 -3.02
C VAL A 61 0.74 7.49 -4.37
N GLY A 62 1.18 6.24 -4.39
CA GLY A 62 1.14 5.42 -5.60
C GLY A 62 1.63 4.00 -5.33
N THR A 63 1.49 3.11 -6.30
CA THR A 63 2.18 1.82 -6.27
C THR A 63 3.67 2.01 -6.55
N GLN A 64 4.49 0.99 -6.24
CA GLN A 64 5.92 1.02 -6.57
C GLN A 64 6.17 1.29 -8.07
N SER A 65 5.41 0.66 -8.97
CA SER A 65 5.57 0.88 -10.42
C SER A 65 5.21 2.31 -10.84
N GLU A 66 4.18 2.91 -10.25
CA GLU A 66 3.79 4.29 -10.55
C GLU A 66 4.81 5.29 -10.00
N LEU A 67 5.30 5.09 -8.79
CA LEU A 67 6.34 5.94 -8.20
C LEU A 67 7.68 5.80 -8.92
N GLN A 68 7.98 4.63 -9.50
CA GLN A 68 9.15 4.48 -10.37
C GLN A 68 9.04 5.38 -11.60
N LEU A 69 7.87 5.46 -12.23
CA LEU A 69 7.65 6.37 -13.36
C LEU A 69 7.83 7.83 -12.94
N VAL A 70 7.37 8.21 -11.75
CA VAL A 70 7.59 9.56 -11.22
C VAL A 70 9.09 9.85 -11.02
N LEU A 71 9.84 8.91 -10.42
CA LEU A 71 11.29 9.04 -10.26
C LEU A 71 11.98 9.19 -11.62
N ASP A 72 11.61 8.38 -12.61
CA ASP A 72 12.19 8.46 -13.95
C ASP A 72 11.98 9.84 -14.59
N GLU A 73 10.85 10.50 -14.34
CA GLU A 73 10.59 11.85 -14.86
C GLU A 73 11.34 12.95 -14.10
N ILE A 74 11.54 12.79 -12.78
CA ILE A 74 12.38 13.67 -11.96
C ILE A 74 13.85 13.56 -12.39
N GLU A 75 14.36 12.34 -12.55
CA GLU A 75 15.74 12.06 -12.98
C GLU A 75 16.04 12.64 -14.37
N LYS A 76 15.03 12.68 -15.25
CA LYS A 76 15.13 13.31 -16.58
C LYS A 76 14.93 14.83 -16.56
N GLY A 77 14.68 15.43 -15.39
CA GLY A 77 14.45 16.87 -15.22
C GLY A 77 13.14 17.38 -15.82
N ARG A 78 12.15 16.50 -16.03
CA ARG A 78 10.85 16.86 -16.64
C ARG A 78 9.73 17.06 -15.64
N LEU A 79 9.96 16.70 -14.39
CA LEU A 79 8.98 16.80 -13.32
C LEU A 79 9.67 17.36 -12.08
N ASP A 80 9.14 18.45 -11.53
CA ASP A 80 9.52 18.99 -10.24
C ASP A 80 8.38 18.77 -9.25
N LEU A 81 8.67 18.01 -8.20
CA LEU A 81 7.75 17.75 -7.08
C LEU A 81 8.41 18.11 -5.75
N SER A 82 9.26 19.13 -5.73
CA SER A 82 9.91 19.66 -4.53
C SER A 82 8.93 20.10 -3.42
N THR A 83 7.64 20.27 -3.74
CA THR A 83 6.60 20.55 -2.75
C THR A 83 6.20 19.34 -1.91
N VAL A 84 6.57 18.13 -2.31
CA VAL A 84 6.32 16.90 -1.55
C VAL A 84 7.26 16.89 -0.34
N ASP A 85 6.82 17.51 0.75
CA ASP A 85 7.63 17.80 1.95
C ASP A 85 7.20 17.00 3.20
N ARG A 86 6.19 16.12 3.09
CA ARG A 86 5.67 15.36 4.24
C ARG A 86 5.92 13.87 4.18
N ALA A 87 5.52 13.21 3.11
CA ALA A 87 5.59 11.76 3.02
C ALA A 87 5.38 11.23 1.60
N LEU A 88 5.94 10.04 1.36
CA LEU A 88 5.54 9.14 0.29
C LEU A 88 4.77 7.97 0.87
N VAL A 89 3.74 7.52 0.16
CA VAL A 89 2.93 6.37 0.57
C VAL A 89 2.84 5.37 -0.58
N VAL A 90 3.40 4.19 -0.37
CA VAL A 90 3.40 3.10 -1.32
C VAL A 90 2.20 2.19 -1.09
N LEU A 91 1.38 1.99 -2.10
CA LEU A 91 0.26 1.05 -2.06
C LEU A 91 0.70 -0.30 -2.61
N THR A 92 0.62 -1.32 -1.76
CA THR A 92 1.01 -2.69 -2.11
C THR A 92 -0.19 -3.61 -2.02
N TYR A 93 -0.73 -3.96 -3.18
CA TYR A 93 -1.87 -4.86 -3.28
C TYR A 93 -1.47 -6.32 -3.05
N THR A 94 -2.38 -7.12 -2.48
CA THR A 94 -2.19 -8.57 -2.33
C THR A 94 -1.66 -9.21 -3.62
N CYS A 95 -0.73 -10.16 -3.47
CA CYS A 95 0.01 -10.88 -4.51
C CYS A 95 1.09 -10.08 -5.25
N ASN A 96 1.20 -8.76 -5.02
CA ASN A 96 2.31 -7.96 -5.50
C ASN A 96 3.55 -8.13 -4.62
N ALA A 97 4.71 -7.73 -5.15
CA ALA A 97 5.92 -7.63 -4.35
C ALA A 97 5.75 -6.50 -3.32
N LEU A 98 6.29 -6.73 -2.12
CA LEU A 98 6.44 -5.69 -1.10
C LEU A 98 7.45 -4.65 -1.58
N LEU A 99 7.36 -3.45 -1.01
CA LEU A 99 8.31 -2.38 -1.21
C LEU A 99 9.72 -2.87 -0.85
N ASP A 100 10.61 -2.95 -1.84
CA ASP A 100 11.99 -3.35 -1.62
C ASP A 100 12.82 -2.20 -1.01
N ASP A 101 13.80 -2.55 -0.18
CA ASP A 101 14.64 -1.58 0.53
C ASP A 101 15.45 -0.69 -0.42
N VAL A 102 15.87 -1.22 -1.58
CA VAL A 102 16.63 -0.46 -2.57
C VAL A 102 15.75 0.65 -3.17
N PHE A 103 14.52 0.32 -3.54
CA PHE A 103 13.56 1.27 -4.07
C PHE A 103 13.12 2.28 -3.00
N ARG A 104 12.95 1.85 -1.74
CA ARG A 104 12.69 2.76 -0.61
C ARG A 104 13.80 3.79 -0.46
N VAL A 105 15.07 3.37 -0.54
CA VAL A 105 16.22 4.29 -0.49
C VAL A 105 16.20 5.26 -1.66
N ARG A 106 15.89 4.81 -2.88
CA ARG A 106 15.77 5.72 -4.05
C ARG A 106 14.68 6.77 -3.85
N LEU A 107 13.51 6.38 -3.36
CA LEU A 107 12.42 7.30 -3.04
C LEU A 107 12.86 8.33 -1.98
N TRP A 108 13.50 7.88 -0.91
CA TRP A 108 14.01 8.78 0.13
C TRP A 108 15.07 9.74 -0.40
N GLN A 109 16.00 9.28 -1.23
CA GLN A 109 17.04 10.13 -1.83
C GLN A 109 16.45 11.21 -2.75
N ALA A 110 15.40 10.88 -3.50
CA ALA A 110 14.77 11.82 -4.43
C ALA A 110 13.90 12.89 -3.74
N PHE A 111 13.21 12.53 -2.65
CA PHE A 111 12.23 13.42 -2.01
C PHE A 111 12.63 13.91 -0.62
N GLY A 112 13.53 13.23 0.08
CA GLY A 112 13.98 13.62 1.43
C GLY A 112 12.92 13.45 2.53
N VAL A 113 11.82 12.74 2.26
CA VAL A 113 10.70 12.53 3.19
C VAL A 113 10.54 11.06 3.58
N PRO A 114 9.88 10.74 4.70
CA PRO A 114 9.55 9.37 5.07
C PRO A 114 8.72 8.64 4.01
N VAL A 115 8.98 7.35 3.84
CA VAL A 115 8.28 6.46 2.89
C VAL A 115 7.55 5.40 3.68
N TYR A 116 6.21 5.38 3.60
CA TYR A 116 5.36 4.40 4.28
C TYR A 116 4.76 3.42 3.28
N GLU A 117 4.59 2.16 3.66
CA GLU A 117 3.87 1.18 2.87
C GLU A 117 2.50 0.83 3.49
N LEU A 118 1.47 0.77 2.64
CA LEU A 118 0.13 0.31 2.96
C LEU A 118 -0.16 -1.00 2.23
N LEU A 119 -0.51 -2.03 2.98
CA LEU A 119 -0.90 -3.33 2.42
C LEU A 119 -2.39 -3.32 2.13
N ILE A 120 -2.72 -3.46 0.85
CA ILE A 120 -4.08 -3.30 0.32
C ILE A 120 -4.65 -4.66 -0.07
N GLY A 121 -5.76 -5.02 0.56
CA GLY A 121 -6.56 -6.18 0.21
C GLY A 121 -7.47 -5.94 -1.01
N PRO A 122 -8.26 -6.95 -1.39
CA PRO A 122 -9.29 -6.79 -2.41
C PRO A 122 -10.24 -5.63 -2.12
N ASN A 123 -10.81 -5.07 -3.19
CA ASN A 123 -11.73 -3.92 -3.13
C ASN A 123 -11.13 -2.70 -2.42
N SER A 124 -9.82 -2.49 -2.53
CA SER A 124 -9.12 -1.33 -1.95
C SER A 124 -9.27 -1.21 -0.43
N THR A 125 -9.34 -2.35 0.26
CA THR A 125 -9.44 -2.38 1.72
C THR A 125 -8.05 -2.31 2.35
N LEU A 126 -7.85 -1.46 3.35
CA LEU A 126 -6.59 -1.41 4.08
C LEU A 126 -6.50 -2.65 4.99
N MET A 127 -5.49 -3.49 4.77
CA MET A 127 -5.22 -4.64 5.62
C MET A 127 -4.30 -4.26 6.78
N ALA A 128 -3.17 -3.63 6.45
CA ALA A 128 -2.17 -3.21 7.43
C ALA A 128 -1.37 -2.01 6.89
N ALA A 129 -0.77 -1.23 7.80
CA ALA A 129 -0.04 -0.01 7.47
C ALA A 129 1.26 0.10 8.26
N GLU A 130 2.35 0.50 7.63
CA GLU A 130 3.55 0.90 8.36
C GLU A 130 3.26 2.13 9.24
N CYS A 131 4.00 2.21 10.35
CA CYS A 131 4.08 3.41 11.19
C CYS A 131 5.48 4.03 11.09
N GLU A 132 5.70 5.13 11.79
CA GLU A 132 6.95 5.87 11.87
C GLU A 132 8.14 5.07 12.41
N ALA A 133 7.90 3.95 13.10
CA ALA A 133 8.95 3.06 13.55
C ALA A 133 9.55 2.23 12.41
N HIS A 134 8.84 2.06 11.28
CA HIS A 134 9.23 1.17 10.18
C HIS A 134 9.59 -0.27 10.61
N GLU A 135 8.97 -0.75 11.70
CA GLU A 135 9.14 -2.11 12.23
C GLU A 135 7.87 -2.95 11.97
N GLY A 136 7.52 -3.06 10.69
CA GLY A 136 6.36 -3.80 10.21
C GLY A 136 5.07 -3.01 10.09
N TRP A 137 3.98 -3.72 9.84
CA TRP A 137 2.69 -3.15 9.45
C TRP A 137 1.63 -3.42 10.52
N HIS A 138 1.08 -2.37 11.13
CA HIS A 138 -0.05 -2.49 12.05
C HIS A 138 -1.29 -2.96 11.31
N VAL A 139 -1.85 -4.07 11.76
CA VAL A 139 -3.10 -4.65 11.23
C VAL A 139 -4.27 -3.73 11.57
N GLN A 140 -5.16 -3.51 10.60
CA GLN A 140 -6.37 -2.72 10.83
C GLN A 140 -7.33 -3.45 11.78
N PRO A 141 -8.05 -2.74 12.66
CA PRO A 141 -8.96 -3.38 13.62
C PRO A 141 -10.02 -4.28 12.99
N GLU A 142 -10.48 -3.95 11.77
CA GLU A 142 -11.47 -4.73 11.04
C GLU A 142 -10.87 -5.80 10.11
N ALA A 143 -9.54 -5.91 10.08
CA ALA A 143 -8.82 -6.94 9.34
C ALA A 143 -8.60 -8.17 10.23
N GLU A 144 -9.05 -9.32 9.75
CA GLU A 144 -8.79 -10.61 10.36
C GLU A 144 -7.63 -11.29 9.62
N ILE A 145 -6.59 -11.63 10.37
CA ILE A 145 -5.39 -12.27 9.84
C ILE A 145 -5.35 -13.73 10.33
N SER A 146 -5.18 -14.65 9.40
CA SER A 146 -4.93 -16.06 9.69
C SER A 146 -3.77 -16.59 8.86
N PHE A 147 -3.24 -17.75 9.23
CA PHE A 147 -2.14 -18.38 8.52
C PHE A 147 -2.57 -19.76 8.05
N HIS A 148 -2.26 -20.10 6.81
CA HIS A 148 -2.50 -21.43 6.27
C HIS A 148 -1.30 -21.87 5.46
N ALA A 149 -0.65 -22.94 5.91
CA ALA A 149 0.56 -23.47 5.29
C ALA A 149 1.63 -22.37 5.10
N GLY A 150 1.87 -21.58 6.15
CA GLY A 150 2.85 -20.48 6.14
C GLY A 150 2.43 -19.22 5.38
N GLU A 151 1.35 -19.25 4.60
CA GLU A 151 0.83 -18.08 3.88
C GLU A 151 -0.18 -17.30 4.74
N ILE A 152 -0.07 -15.98 4.71
CA ILE A 152 -1.01 -15.05 5.33
C ILE A 152 -2.31 -15.03 4.52
N ARG A 153 -3.41 -15.18 5.24
CA ARG A 153 -4.78 -15.07 4.77
C ARG A 153 -5.47 -13.90 5.47
N TYR A 154 -6.29 -13.20 4.70
CA TYR A 154 -6.94 -11.96 5.12
C TYR A 154 -8.45 -12.02 4.88
N SER A 155 -9.24 -11.59 5.85
CA SER A 155 -10.67 -11.27 5.70
C SER A 155 -10.96 -9.87 6.27
N PHE A 156 -12.04 -9.25 5.79
CA PHE A 156 -12.48 -7.94 6.23
C PHE A 156 -14.00 -7.90 6.35
N ARG A 157 -14.54 -7.55 7.53
CA ARG A 157 -15.98 -7.38 7.80
C ARG A 157 -16.85 -8.47 7.13
N SER A 158 -16.56 -9.74 7.45
CA SER A 158 -17.27 -10.92 6.94
C SER A 158 -17.11 -11.22 5.44
N ASN A 159 -16.22 -10.52 4.73
CA ASN A 159 -15.85 -10.90 3.37
C ASN A 159 -15.11 -12.24 3.34
N PRO A 160 -15.15 -12.97 2.19
CA PRO A 160 -14.40 -14.20 2.03
C PRO A 160 -12.91 -14.03 2.34
N VAL A 161 -12.33 -15.04 2.96
CA VAL A 161 -10.90 -15.12 3.22
C VAL A 161 -10.15 -15.19 1.89
N VAL A 162 -9.16 -14.31 1.71
CA VAL A 162 -8.30 -14.27 0.54
C VAL A 162 -6.85 -14.59 0.88
N GLN A 163 -6.16 -15.19 -0.07
CA GLN A 163 -4.71 -15.37 -0.03
C GLN A 163 -4.02 -14.05 -0.35
N THR A 164 -3.04 -13.69 0.47
CA THR A 164 -2.30 -12.44 0.27
C THR A 164 -1.10 -12.60 -0.64
N GLY A 165 -0.62 -13.84 -0.87
CA GLY A 165 0.64 -14.09 -1.56
C GLY A 165 1.88 -13.78 -0.71
N TRP A 166 1.71 -13.50 0.58
CA TRP A 166 2.79 -13.21 1.52
C TRP A 166 2.87 -14.27 2.62
N ALA A 167 4.09 -14.56 3.07
CA ALA A 167 4.38 -15.25 4.31
C ALA A 167 4.92 -14.23 5.33
N GLY A 168 4.88 -14.58 6.61
CA GLY A 168 5.40 -13.74 7.68
C GLY A 168 4.87 -14.17 9.03
N ARG A 169 4.90 -13.27 10.00
CA ARG A 169 4.40 -13.53 11.36
C ARG A 169 3.59 -12.36 11.89
N LEU A 170 2.74 -12.66 12.87
CA LEU A 170 1.98 -11.67 13.63
C LEU A 170 2.67 -11.47 14.98
N GLU A 171 3.04 -10.23 15.29
CA GLU A 171 3.62 -9.85 16.57
C GLU A 171 2.62 -9.00 17.36
N MET A 172 2.45 -9.34 18.64
CA MET A 172 1.54 -8.65 19.58
C MET A 172 2.29 -7.73 20.56
N GLU A 173 3.62 -7.68 20.46
CA GLU A 173 4.44 -6.82 21.30
C GLU A 173 4.18 -5.35 20.98
N ARG A 174 4.29 -4.52 22.02
CA ARG A 174 4.12 -3.07 21.90
C ARG A 174 5.13 -2.52 20.89
N CYS A 175 4.62 -1.78 19.91
CA CYS A 175 5.46 -1.15 18.91
C CYS A 175 6.24 0.03 19.51
N PRO A 176 7.48 0.33 19.04
CA PRO A 176 8.18 1.56 19.43
C PRO A 176 7.43 2.86 19.11
N CYS A 177 6.47 2.83 18.17
CA CYS A 177 5.54 3.96 17.96
C CYS A 177 4.54 4.17 19.13
N GLY A 178 4.54 3.27 20.10
CA GLY A 178 3.70 3.32 21.31
C GLY A 178 2.35 2.62 21.19
N ARG A 179 1.96 2.16 19.98
CA ARG A 179 0.69 1.44 19.74
C ARG A 179 0.79 -0.02 20.20
N ASP A 180 -0.32 -0.52 20.74
CA ASP A 180 -0.48 -1.91 21.23
C ASP A 180 -1.24 -2.81 20.24
N SER A 181 -1.38 -2.40 18.98
CA SER A 181 -2.04 -3.22 17.95
C SER A 181 -1.08 -4.21 17.30
N ALA A 182 -1.61 -5.37 16.92
CA ALA A 182 -0.87 -6.43 16.24
C ALA A 182 -0.16 -5.92 14.98
N ARG A 183 1.06 -6.40 14.75
CA ARG A 183 1.87 -6.07 13.58
C ARG A 183 2.16 -7.31 12.75
N LEU A 184 2.04 -7.17 11.43
CA LEU A 184 2.69 -8.09 10.51
C LEU A 184 4.17 -7.72 10.43
N VAL A 185 5.05 -8.70 10.55
CA VAL A 185 6.49 -8.48 10.39
C VAL A 185 7.14 -9.63 9.63
N GLY A 186 8.37 -9.41 9.16
CA GLY A 186 9.12 -10.40 8.38
C GLY A 186 8.35 -10.85 7.15
N LEU A 187 7.64 -9.92 6.50
CA LEU A 187 6.83 -10.23 5.34
C LEU A 187 7.71 -10.55 4.15
N GLU A 188 7.42 -11.64 3.47
CA GLU A 188 8.08 -12.06 2.24
C GLU A 188 7.07 -12.61 1.24
N ARG A 189 7.41 -12.57 -0.05
CA ARG A 189 6.54 -13.13 -1.07
C ARG A 189 6.63 -14.66 -1.05
N VAL A 190 5.48 -15.34 -0.99
CA VAL A 190 5.46 -16.80 -1.11
C VAL A 190 5.89 -17.18 -2.53
N SER A 191 7.02 -17.89 -2.65
CA SER A 191 7.48 -18.37 -3.95
C SER A 191 6.50 -19.42 -4.51
N ARG A 192 6.34 -19.48 -5.84
CA ARG A 192 5.55 -20.53 -6.51
C ARG A 192 6.03 -21.95 -6.16
N GLN A 193 7.30 -22.11 -5.81
CA GLN A 193 7.89 -23.39 -5.44
C GLN A 193 7.47 -23.81 -4.03
N THR A 194 7.34 -22.85 -3.11
CA THR A 194 6.81 -23.06 -1.76
C THR A 194 5.31 -23.39 -1.81
N GLN A 195 4.54 -22.72 -2.68
CA GLN A 195 3.11 -23.02 -2.90
C GLN A 195 2.86 -24.46 -3.33
N ARG A 196 3.73 -25.04 -4.19
CA ARG A 196 3.63 -26.44 -4.63
C ARG A 196 3.93 -27.46 -3.53
N LYS A 197 4.88 -27.15 -2.63
CA LYS A 197 5.19 -28.04 -1.48
C LYS A 197 4.02 -28.07 -0.50
N PHE A 198 3.39 -26.93 -0.24
CA PHE A 198 2.22 -26.86 0.65
C PHE A 198 0.98 -27.54 0.08
N ALA A 199 0.75 -27.48 -1.23
CA ALA A 199 -0.36 -28.18 -1.88
C ALA A 199 -0.20 -29.72 -1.90
N ALA A 200 1.02 -30.25 -1.69
CA ALA A 200 1.30 -31.68 -1.69
C ALA A 200 1.23 -32.33 -0.29
N THR A 201 0.94 -31.54 0.76
CA THR A 201 0.92 -32.01 2.17
C THR A 201 -0.47 -31.87 2.83
N ALA A 202 -1.50 -31.51 2.04
CA ALA A 202 -2.90 -31.40 2.46
C ALA A 202 -3.74 -32.46 1.75
#